data_AF-A0A369KWI7-F1
#
_entry.id   AF-A0A369KWI7-F1
#
_cell.length_a   1.000
_cell.length_b   1.000
_cell.length_c   1.000
_cell.angle_alpha   90.00
_cell.angle_beta   90.00
_cell.angle_gamma   90.00
#
_symmetry.space_group_name_H-M   'P 1'
#
loop_
_entity.id
_entity.type
_entity.pdbx_description
1 polymer ?
#
loop_
_entity_poly.entity_id
_entity_poly.type
_entity_poly.pdbx_seq_one_letter_code
_entity_poly.pdbx_strand_id
1 'polypeptide(L)'
;MLKWLTGKKPIPVWVIKQIDDGLLHLCGQATVEPQTKRNAVLTELHERRYQGAVNMAGGGLVLNARLFAALVPLEALEFDTQAQAHWQGRTWHVSQVPQRCWTFDGPLIAQHQRQGNQELLVSTEDVSGIRRQVKASLDPGVVTFGTPTNEHPLIAPRHGEHTEASSISSKPPKGREWRGDDG
;
A
#
# COMPACT_ATOMS: atom_id res chain seq x y z
N MET A 1 17.32 28.13 -8.70
CA MET A 1 18.07 27.60 -7.54
C MET A 1 17.65 28.32 -6.24
N LEU A 2 16.33 28.39 -5.93
CA LEU A 2 15.77 29.35 -4.96
C LEU A 2 15.11 28.72 -3.71
N LYS A 3 15.04 27.38 -3.60
CA LYS A 3 14.38 26.71 -2.46
C LYS A 3 15.26 26.57 -1.21
N TRP A 4 16.58 26.77 -1.34
CA TRP A 4 17.54 26.52 -0.25
C TRP A 4 17.58 27.63 0.81
N LEU A 5 17.13 28.84 0.49
CA LEU A 5 17.19 29.99 1.41
C LEU A 5 15.93 30.15 2.28
N THR A 6 14.87 29.35 2.04
CA THR A 6 13.63 29.37 2.84
C THR A 6 13.17 27.98 3.31
N GLY A 7 13.75 26.89 2.77
CA GLY A 7 13.39 25.52 3.12
C GLY A 7 13.98 25.09 4.47
N LYS A 8 13.13 24.70 5.42
CA LYS A 8 13.57 24.07 6.67
C LYS A 8 14.33 22.78 6.35
N LYS A 9 15.49 22.58 6.98
CA LYS A 9 16.34 21.40 6.76
C LYS A 9 15.54 20.11 7.02
N PRO A 10 15.46 19.18 6.06
CA PRO A 10 14.82 17.88 6.26
C PRO A 10 15.40 17.15 7.47
N ILE A 11 14.57 16.34 8.11
CA ILE A 11 14.99 15.46 9.22
C ILE A 11 15.18 14.05 8.63
N PRO A 12 16.40 13.50 8.61
CA PRO A 12 16.61 12.11 8.23
C PRO A 12 16.06 11.19 9.31
N VAL A 13 15.38 10.12 8.88
CA VAL A 13 14.76 9.14 9.77
C VAL A 13 15.00 7.73 9.26
N TRP A 14 15.04 6.78 10.18
CA TRP A 14 14.77 5.38 9.91
C TRP A 14 13.26 5.14 9.88
N VAL A 15 12.82 4.34 8.92
CA VAL A 15 11.40 4.02 8.70
C VAL A 15 11.14 2.59 9.14
N ILE A 16 10.29 2.43 10.14
CA ILE A 16 9.91 1.13 10.71
C ILE A 16 8.45 0.85 10.31
N LYS A 17 8.24 -0.19 9.51
CA LYS A 17 6.91 -0.59 9.03
C LYS A 17 6.05 -1.17 10.16
N GLN A 18 6.63 -2.05 10.96
CA GLN A 18 5.98 -2.82 12.01
C GLN A 18 6.99 -3.09 13.14
N ILE A 19 6.49 -3.20 14.37
CA ILE A 19 7.27 -3.51 15.57
C ILE A 19 6.64 -4.74 16.20
N ASP A 20 7.37 -5.85 16.21
CA ASP A 20 6.98 -7.10 16.85
C ASP A 20 7.81 -7.31 18.12
N ASP A 21 7.55 -8.40 18.85
CA ASP A 21 8.32 -8.70 20.06
C ASP A 21 9.79 -8.99 19.74
N GLY A 22 10.65 -8.00 20.02
CA GLY A 22 12.10 -8.08 19.78
C GLY A 22 12.54 -7.90 18.33
N LEU A 23 11.63 -7.54 17.41
CA LEU A 23 11.92 -7.43 15.98
C LEU A 23 11.39 -6.12 15.37
N LEU A 24 12.25 -5.45 14.60
CA LEU A 24 11.88 -4.28 13.79
C LEU A 24 11.81 -4.65 12.31
N HIS A 25 10.68 -4.34 11.68
CA HIS A 25 10.52 -4.42 10.23
C HIS A 25 10.98 -3.10 9.60
N LEU A 26 12.23 -3.06 9.13
CA LEU A 26 12.90 -1.84 8.68
C LEU A 26 12.76 -1.64 7.17
N CYS A 27 12.20 -0.50 6.75
CA CYS A 27 12.15 -0.09 5.33
C CYS A 27 13.43 0.59 4.85
N GLY A 28 14.29 1.03 5.77
CA GLY A 28 15.51 1.80 5.49
C GLY A 28 15.38 3.26 5.92
N GLN A 29 16.09 4.15 5.23
CA GLN A 29 16.14 5.58 5.55
C GLN A 29 15.14 6.38 4.70
N ALA A 30 14.70 7.51 5.26
CA ALA A 30 13.87 8.49 4.58
C ALA A 30 14.14 9.89 5.12
N THR A 31 13.45 10.88 4.56
CA THR A 31 13.46 12.25 5.09
C THR A 31 12.04 12.79 5.26
N VAL A 32 11.83 13.54 6.35
CA VAL A 32 10.60 14.29 6.59
C VAL A 32 10.89 15.79 6.51
N GLU A 33 10.02 16.52 5.83
CA GLU A 33 10.12 17.98 5.73
C GLU A 33 9.36 18.63 6.90
N PRO A 34 10.02 19.46 7.74
CA PRO A 34 9.35 20.09 8.85
C PRO A 34 8.35 21.15 8.37
N GLN A 35 7.06 20.94 8.60
CA GLN A 35 6.04 21.96 8.32
C GLN A 35 6.02 23.05 9.40
N THR A 36 6.38 22.71 10.65
CA THR A 36 6.48 23.60 11.81
C THR A 36 7.94 23.79 12.25
N LYS A 37 8.20 24.21 13.49
CA LYS A 37 9.57 24.32 14.00
C LYS A 37 10.20 22.92 14.07
N ARG A 38 11.47 22.77 13.67
CA ARG A 38 12.18 21.48 13.65
C ARG A 38 12.06 20.72 14.98
N ASN A 39 12.23 21.40 16.11
CA ASN A 39 12.12 20.76 17.43
C ASN A 39 10.72 20.21 17.73
N ALA A 40 9.66 20.90 17.29
CA ALA A 40 8.29 20.40 17.45
C ALA A 40 8.09 19.10 16.64
N VAL A 41 8.59 19.06 15.40
CA VAL A 41 8.56 17.84 14.58
C VAL A 41 9.40 16.72 15.18
N LEU A 42 10.58 17.02 15.75
CA LEU A 42 11.38 16.02 16.47
C LEU A 42 10.64 15.44 17.67
N THR A 43 9.95 16.28 18.45
CA THR A 43 9.07 15.83 19.54
C THR A 43 7.94 14.94 19.01
N GLU A 44 7.26 15.33 17.93
CA GLU A 44 6.22 14.52 17.30
C GLU A 44 6.75 13.17 16.79
N LEU A 45 7.94 13.12 16.22
CA LEU A 45 8.59 11.87 15.79
C LEU A 45 8.91 10.97 16.99
N HIS A 46 9.47 11.54 18.06
CA HIS A 46 9.79 10.81 19.28
C HIS A 46 8.53 10.21 19.95
N GLU A 47 7.45 10.99 19.98
CA GLU A 47 6.15 10.58 20.51
C GLU A 47 5.34 9.73 19.52
N ARG A 48 5.86 9.46 18.32
CA ARG A 48 5.20 8.71 17.24
C ARG A 48 3.85 9.31 16.80
N ARG A 49 3.74 10.64 16.87
CA ARG A 49 2.54 11.41 16.49
C ARG A 49 2.68 12.16 15.17
N TYR A 50 3.86 12.14 14.56
CA TYR A 50 4.07 12.84 13.29
C TYR A 50 3.11 12.34 12.20
N GLN A 51 2.49 13.29 11.50
CA GLN A 51 1.61 13.03 10.36
C GLN A 51 2.13 13.84 9.18
N GLY A 52 2.29 13.19 8.02
CA GLY A 52 2.76 13.88 6.83
C GLY A 52 3.40 12.97 5.80
N ALA A 53 4.06 13.62 4.84
CA ALA A 53 4.81 12.97 3.78
C ALA A 53 6.18 12.49 4.30
N VAL A 54 6.55 11.28 3.91
CA VAL A 54 7.83 10.64 4.17
C VAL A 54 8.48 10.35 2.84
N ASN A 55 9.60 11.02 2.56
CA ASN A 55 10.34 10.86 1.30
C ASN A 55 11.36 9.73 1.47
N MET A 56 11.05 8.56 0.91
CA MET A 56 11.90 7.36 1.02
C MET A 56 13.22 7.53 0.27
N ALA A 57 14.32 7.06 0.86
CA ALA A 57 15.60 7.06 0.17
C ALA A 57 15.60 6.10 -1.03
N GLY A 58 16.35 6.42 -2.08
CA GLY A 58 16.68 5.49 -3.17
C GLY A 58 15.65 5.32 -4.29
N GLY A 59 14.52 6.04 -4.30
CA GLY A 59 13.51 5.86 -5.35
C GLY A 59 12.54 7.01 -5.60
N GLY A 60 12.72 8.17 -4.96
CA GLY A 60 11.82 9.32 -5.12
C GLY A 60 10.38 9.10 -4.63
N LEU A 61 10.12 7.97 -3.96
CA LEU A 61 8.81 7.62 -3.45
C LEU A 61 8.46 8.47 -2.23
N VAL A 62 7.23 8.99 -2.22
CA VAL A 62 6.67 9.72 -1.09
C VAL A 62 5.51 8.92 -0.54
N LEU A 63 5.60 8.54 0.74
CA LEU A 63 4.61 7.73 1.43
C LEU A 63 4.01 8.50 2.60
N ASN A 64 2.79 8.14 3.00
CA ASN A 64 2.16 8.76 4.16
C ASN A 64 2.67 8.13 5.46
N ALA A 65 3.03 8.95 6.45
CA ALA A 65 3.52 8.52 7.76
C ALA A 65 2.63 7.46 8.44
N ARG A 66 1.31 7.48 8.20
CA ARG A 66 0.36 6.52 8.76
C ARG A 66 0.63 5.07 8.38
N LEU A 67 1.41 4.82 7.32
CA LEU A 67 1.77 3.47 6.87
C LEU A 67 2.85 2.82 7.75
N PHE A 68 3.49 3.59 8.64
CA PHE A 68 4.64 3.15 9.41
C PHE A 68 4.34 3.16 10.91
N ALA A 69 4.79 2.13 11.61
CA ALA A 69 4.68 2.05 13.07
C ALA A 69 5.55 3.10 13.78
N ALA A 70 6.70 3.46 13.19
CA ALA A 70 7.55 4.52 13.72
C ALA A 70 8.43 5.17 12.64
N LEU A 71 8.71 6.46 12.85
CA LEU A 71 9.69 7.24 12.12
C LEU A 71 10.71 7.74 13.14
N VAL A 72 11.89 7.12 13.15
CA VAL A 72 12.89 7.32 14.20
C VAL A 72 13.96 8.27 13.66
N PRO A 73 14.25 9.42 14.29
CA PRO A 73 15.39 10.25 13.90
C PRO A 73 16.66 9.41 13.77
N LEU A 74 17.48 9.69 12.76
CA LEU A 74 18.63 8.85 12.41
C LEU A 74 19.56 8.58 13.60
N GLU A 75 19.78 9.61 14.42
CA GLU A 75 20.59 9.59 15.64
C GLU A 75 20.00 8.79 16.81
N ALA A 76 18.73 8.39 16.74
CA ALA A 76 18.03 7.69 17.82
C ALA A 76 17.96 6.17 17.63
N LEU A 77 18.37 5.64 16.47
CA LEU A 77 18.46 4.20 16.18
C LEU A 77 19.87 3.90 15.67
N GLU A 78 20.64 3.20 16.50
CA GLU A 78 22.01 2.81 16.18
C GLU A 78 22.10 1.33 15.84
N PHE A 79 23.09 0.95 15.04
CA PHE A 79 23.36 -0.44 14.70
C PHE A 79 24.72 -0.85 15.25
N ASP A 80 24.79 -2.04 15.85
CA ASP A 80 26.06 -2.60 16.30
C ASP A 80 26.76 -3.43 15.20
N THR A 81 27.91 -4.00 15.57
CA THR A 81 28.74 -4.82 14.68
C THR A 81 28.07 -6.14 14.26
N GLN A 82 27.00 -6.55 14.94
CA GLN A 82 26.19 -7.73 14.62
C GLN A 82 24.91 -7.37 13.85
N ALA A 83 24.81 -6.13 13.36
CA ALA A 83 23.64 -5.60 12.67
C ALA A 83 22.35 -5.65 13.51
N GLN A 84 22.47 -5.68 14.84
CA GLN A 84 21.33 -5.47 15.74
C GLN A 84 21.10 -3.98 15.92
N ALA A 85 19.83 -3.59 16.05
CA ALA A 85 19.47 -2.21 16.27
C ALA A 85 19.30 -1.91 17.77
N HIS A 86 19.77 -0.75 18.21
CA HIS A 86 19.63 -0.24 19.57
C HIS A 86 18.71 0.97 19.56
N TRP A 87 17.57 0.84 20.24
CA TRP A 87 16.54 1.90 20.30
C TRP A 87 15.68 1.76 21.54
N GLN A 88 15.39 2.90 22.18
CA GLN A 88 14.63 2.99 23.44
C GLN A 88 15.22 2.13 24.57
N GLY A 89 16.55 2.06 24.66
CA GLY A 89 17.25 1.27 25.69
C GLY A 89 17.11 -0.25 25.52
N ARG A 90 16.69 -0.72 24.34
CA ARG A 90 16.55 -2.14 24.01
C ARG A 90 17.33 -2.48 22.73
N THR A 91 17.76 -3.73 22.64
CA THR A 91 18.33 -4.32 21.43
C THR A 91 17.24 -5.05 20.65
N TRP A 92 17.28 -4.91 19.33
CA TRP A 92 16.26 -5.41 18.41
C TRP A 92 16.91 -6.18 17.26
N HIS A 93 16.30 -7.32 16.92
CA HIS A 93 16.51 -7.92 15.60
C HIS A 93 15.92 -7.03 14.51
N VAL A 94 16.48 -7.15 13.31
CA VAL A 94 16.07 -6.32 12.17
C VAL A 94 15.72 -7.23 11.00
N SER A 95 14.49 -7.10 10.51
CA SER A 95 14.05 -7.68 9.24
C SER A 95 13.94 -6.58 8.20
N GLN A 96 14.56 -6.78 7.04
CA GLN A 96 14.49 -5.83 5.94
C GLN A 96 13.14 -5.93 5.24
N VAL A 97 12.46 -4.81 5.04
CA VAL A 97 11.16 -4.74 4.36
C VAL A 97 11.40 -4.37 2.90
N PRO A 98 11.14 -5.29 1.95
CA PRO A 98 11.26 -4.99 0.53
C PRO A 98 10.30 -3.87 0.11
N GLN A 99 10.71 -3.08 -0.89
CA GLN A 99 9.92 -1.93 -1.39
C GLN A 99 8.47 -2.28 -1.76
N ARG A 100 8.22 -3.48 -2.31
CA ARG A 100 6.86 -3.95 -2.64
C ARG A 100 5.92 -3.98 -1.43
N CYS A 101 6.46 -4.17 -0.22
CA CYS A 101 5.70 -4.28 1.01
C CYS A 101 5.45 -2.92 1.68
N TRP A 102 6.07 -1.83 1.21
CA TRP A 102 6.00 -0.52 1.89
C TRP A 102 4.58 0.06 1.94
N THR A 103 3.76 -0.22 0.93
CA THR A 103 2.35 0.23 0.86
C THR A 103 1.35 -0.81 1.37
N PHE A 104 1.83 -1.98 1.79
CA PHE A 104 0.97 -3.02 2.33
C PHE A 104 0.47 -2.61 3.73
N ASP A 105 -0.84 -2.68 3.94
CA ASP A 105 -1.49 -2.24 5.18
C ASP A 105 -1.76 -3.41 6.16
N GLY A 106 -1.45 -4.63 5.74
CA GLY A 106 -1.59 -5.83 6.58
C GLY A 106 -0.32 -6.16 7.38
N PRO A 107 -0.40 -7.20 8.24
CA PRO A 107 0.72 -7.64 9.05
C PRO A 107 1.84 -8.22 8.19
N LEU A 108 3.08 -7.96 8.59
CA LEU A 108 4.26 -8.58 8.02
C LEU A 108 4.72 -9.76 8.88
N ILE A 109 5.34 -10.74 8.24
CA ILE A 109 6.09 -11.81 8.89
C ILE A 109 7.54 -11.79 8.41
N ALA A 110 8.48 -12.07 9.30
CA ALA A 110 9.89 -12.21 8.93
C ALA A 110 10.21 -13.65 8.52
N GLN A 111 10.97 -13.78 7.44
CA GLN A 111 11.44 -15.06 6.92
C GLN A 111 12.96 -15.01 6.80
N HIS A 112 13.61 -16.12 7.18
CA HIS A 112 15.03 -16.30 6.89
C HIS A 112 15.17 -16.55 5.38
N GLN A 113 15.90 -15.68 4.72
CA GLN A 113 16.24 -15.80 3.32
C GLN A 113 17.75 -15.90 3.17
N ARG A 114 18.20 -16.95 2.48
CA ARG A 114 19.60 -17.10 2.13
C ARG A 114 19.90 -16.26 0.89
N GLN A 115 20.79 -15.29 1.03
CA GLN A 115 21.32 -14.50 -0.08
C GLN A 115 22.83 -14.77 -0.19
N GLY A 116 23.19 -15.62 -1.15
CA GLY A 116 24.56 -16.12 -1.27
C GLY A 116 24.98 -16.91 -0.02
N ASN A 117 26.01 -16.43 0.68
CA ASN A 117 26.51 -17.06 1.91
C ASN A 117 26.01 -16.38 3.20
N GLN A 118 25.05 -15.44 3.09
CA GLN A 118 24.46 -14.76 4.24
C GLN A 118 23.01 -15.20 4.42
N GLU A 119 22.63 -15.36 5.68
CA GLU A 119 21.24 -15.55 6.08
C GLU A 119 20.71 -14.20 6.59
N LEU A 120 19.62 -13.73 5.98
CA LEU A 120 19.04 -12.42 6.26
C LEU A 120 17.58 -12.60 6.64
N LEU A 121 17.11 -11.81 7.61
CA LEU A 121 15.68 -11.69 7.89
C LEU A 121 15.06 -10.72 6.88
N VAL A 122 14.12 -11.21 6.09
CA VAL A 122 13.37 -10.43 5.10
C VAL A 122 11.88 -10.50 5.43
N SER A 123 11.24 -9.35 5.47
CA SER A 123 9.81 -9.26 5.75
C SER A 123 9.00 -9.55 4.49
N THR A 124 7.87 -10.23 4.67
CA THR A 124 6.91 -10.52 3.61
C THR A 124 5.49 -10.31 4.12
N GLU A 125 4.55 -10.11 3.19
CA GLU A 125 3.14 -9.94 3.49
C GLU A 125 2.55 -11.22 4.10
N ASP A 126 1.92 -11.11 5.27
CA ASP A 126 1.16 -12.23 5.82
C ASP A 126 -0.21 -12.35 5.12
N VAL A 127 -0.25 -13.25 4.14
CA VAL A 127 -1.48 -13.60 3.38
C VAL A 127 -2.16 -14.86 3.92
N SER A 128 -1.79 -15.35 5.11
CA SER A 128 -2.33 -16.59 5.68
C SER A 128 -3.84 -16.50 5.95
N GLY A 129 -4.34 -15.32 6.35
CA GLY A 129 -5.77 -15.05 6.53
C GLY A 129 -6.57 -15.22 5.24
N ILE A 130 -6.09 -14.62 4.15
CA ILE A 130 -6.70 -14.74 2.82
C ILE A 130 -6.67 -16.20 2.37
N ARG A 131 -5.54 -16.89 2.53
CA ARG A 131 -5.40 -18.30 2.18
C ARG A 131 -6.38 -19.19 2.95
N ARG A 132 -6.56 -18.95 4.26
CA ARG A 132 -7.54 -19.68 5.08
C ARG A 132 -8.96 -19.42 4.63
N GLN A 133 -9.32 -18.16 4.36
CA GLN A 133 -10.66 -17.81 3.90
C GLN A 133 -10.96 -18.45 2.53
N VAL A 134 -10.03 -18.37 1.58
CA VAL A 134 -10.19 -19.04 0.27
C VAL A 134 -10.35 -20.55 0.47
N LYS A 135 -9.52 -21.18 1.30
CA LYS A 135 -9.62 -22.63 1.57
C LYS A 135 -10.94 -23.01 2.24
N ALA A 136 -11.48 -22.17 3.12
CA ALA A 136 -12.77 -22.39 3.78
C ALA A 136 -13.96 -22.15 2.84
N SER A 137 -13.80 -21.25 1.87
CA SER A 137 -14.80 -20.96 0.82
C SER A 137 -14.75 -21.92 -0.37
N LEU A 138 -13.77 -22.83 -0.43
CA LEU A 138 -13.78 -23.96 -1.35
C LEU A 138 -14.74 -25.04 -0.83
N ASP A 139 -16.04 -24.72 -0.78
CA ASP A 139 -17.03 -25.72 -1.17
C ASP A 139 -16.77 -25.90 -2.68
N PRO A 140 -16.39 -27.10 -3.18
CA PRO A 140 -16.11 -27.28 -4.60
C PRO A 140 -17.36 -26.89 -5.37
N GLY A 141 -17.37 -25.66 -5.90
CA GLY A 141 -18.47 -25.13 -6.67
C GLY A 141 -18.72 -26.10 -7.82
N VAL A 142 -19.79 -26.88 -7.70
CA VAL A 142 -20.25 -27.74 -8.78
C VAL A 142 -20.56 -26.80 -9.94
N VAL A 143 -19.67 -26.77 -10.93
CA VAL A 143 -19.93 -26.11 -12.20
C VAL A 143 -20.90 -26.99 -12.97
N THR A 144 -22.20 -26.81 -12.71
CA THR A 144 -23.25 -27.36 -13.57
C THR A 144 -23.31 -26.51 -14.83
N PHE A 145 -22.81 -27.04 -15.94
CA PHE A 145 -23.11 -26.52 -17.26
C PHE A 145 -24.60 -26.77 -17.52
N GLY A 146 -25.43 -25.77 -17.27
CA GLY A 146 -26.82 -25.80 -17.70
C GLY A 146 -26.89 -25.78 -19.22
N THR A 147 -27.77 -26.61 -19.79
CA THR A 147 -28.14 -26.57 -21.21
C THR A 147 -28.63 -25.15 -21.56
N PRO A 148 -28.22 -24.55 -22.70
CA PRO A 148 -28.55 -23.18 -23.02
C PRO A 148 -30.06 -23.07 -23.29
N THR A 149 -30.82 -22.70 -22.28
CA THR A 149 -32.26 -22.44 -22.38
C THR A 149 -32.57 -21.19 -21.55
N ASN A 150 -32.18 -20.04 -22.09
CA ASN A 150 -33.08 -18.93 -22.37
C ASN A 150 -32.25 -17.73 -22.79
N GLU A 151 -32.59 -17.22 -23.96
CA GLU A 151 -32.09 -15.94 -24.46
C GLU A 151 -32.53 -14.85 -23.46
N HIS A 152 -31.54 -14.18 -22.86
CA HIS A 152 -31.79 -13.04 -21.98
C HIS A 152 -32.43 -11.92 -22.82
N PRO A 153 -33.46 -11.19 -22.34
CA PRO A 153 -34.18 -10.17 -23.12
C PRO A 153 -33.36 -8.94 -23.56
N LEU A 154 -32.05 -8.95 -23.32
CA LEU A 154 -31.08 -7.94 -23.75
C LEU A 154 -30.14 -8.45 -24.86
N ILE A 155 -30.28 -9.71 -25.27
CA ILE A 155 -29.55 -10.25 -26.41
C ILE A 155 -30.26 -9.75 -27.66
N ALA A 156 -29.57 -8.91 -28.43
CA ALA A 156 -30.10 -8.41 -29.70
C ALA A 156 -30.41 -9.60 -30.64
N PRO A 157 -31.58 -9.64 -31.28
CA PRO A 157 -31.94 -10.72 -32.18
C PRO A 157 -30.92 -10.83 -33.31
N ARG A 158 -30.48 -12.05 -33.59
CA ARG A 158 -29.60 -12.31 -34.74
C ARG A 158 -30.40 -12.01 -36.01
N HIS A 159 -29.88 -11.14 -36.87
CA HIS A 159 -30.52 -10.78 -38.13
C HIS A 159 -30.83 -12.03 -38.96
N GLY A 160 -32.12 -12.29 -39.18
CA GLY A 160 -32.55 -13.24 -40.20
C GLY A 160 -33.77 -14.10 -39.87
N GLU A 161 -34.85 -13.55 -39.30
CA GLU A 161 -36.16 -14.19 -39.37
C GLU A 161 -37.25 -13.12 -39.56
N HIS A 162 -37.82 -13.10 -40.76
CA HIS A 162 -39.03 -12.37 -41.08
C HIS A 162 -40.21 -13.07 -40.39
N THR A 163 -40.92 -12.37 -39.51
CA THR A 163 -42.36 -12.61 -39.34
C THR A 163 -43.04 -11.30 -38.97
N GLU A 164 -44.11 -11.02 -39.71
CA GLU A 164 -44.88 -9.79 -39.67
C GLU A 164 -45.80 -9.69 -38.46
N ALA A 165 -46.13 -8.43 -38.13
CA ALA A 165 -47.23 -7.93 -37.29
C ALA A 165 -47.13 -8.24 -35.77
N SER A 166 -47.09 -7.24 -34.88
CA SER A 166 -48.18 -6.26 -34.78
C SER A 166 -47.80 -5.07 -33.87
N SER A 167 -48.42 -3.95 -34.21
CA SER A 167 -48.32 -2.59 -33.69
C SER A 167 -48.41 -2.42 -32.17
N ILE A 168 -47.44 -1.71 -31.56
CA ILE A 168 -47.71 -0.80 -30.44
C ILE A 168 -46.83 0.46 -30.59
N SER A 169 -47.49 1.61 -30.71
CA SER A 169 -46.87 2.92 -30.72
C SER A 169 -46.44 3.36 -29.31
N SER A 170 -45.24 3.91 -29.17
CA SER A 170 -44.99 4.97 -28.18
C SER A 170 -43.84 5.88 -28.64
N LYS A 171 -44.16 7.16 -28.74
CA LYS A 171 -43.32 8.27 -29.24
C LYS A 171 -42.01 8.47 -28.46
N PRO A 172 -40.97 9.07 -29.07
CA PRO A 172 -39.69 9.30 -28.41
C PRO A 172 -39.75 10.56 -27.52
N PRO A 173 -39.05 10.60 -26.37
CA PRO A 173 -38.79 11.86 -25.71
C PRO A 173 -37.65 12.59 -26.44
N LYS A 174 -37.97 13.82 -26.88
CA LYS A 174 -37.01 14.80 -27.38
C LYS A 174 -36.08 15.27 -26.25
N GLY A 175 -34.78 15.30 -26.54
CA GLY A 175 -33.88 16.38 -26.15
C GLY A 175 -33.07 16.20 -24.86
N ARG A 176 -31.74 16.11 -25.03
CA ARG A 176 -30.83 17.11 -24.45
C ARG A 176 -29.57 17.23 -25.30
N GLU A 177 -29.44 18.38 -25.96
CA GLU A 177 -28.23 18.83 -26.66
C GLU A 177 -27.08 18.95 -25.67
N TRP A 178 -25.90 18.46 -26.05
CA TRP A 178 -24.64 18.78 -25.42
C TRP A 178 -23.98 19.91 -26.20
N ARG A 179 -24.06 21.14 -25.68
CA ARG A 179 -23.07 22.21 -25.92
C ARG A 179 -22.03 22.00 -24.80
N GLY A 180 -20.75 21.74 -25.05
CA GLY A 180 -19.84 22.46 -25.94
C GLY A 180 -19.15 23.54 -25.12
N ASP A 181 -17.87 23.36 -24.80
CA ASP A 181 -16.87 24.39 -25.10
C ASP A 181 -15.44 23.88 -24.86
N ASP A 182 -14.64 24.01 -25.92
CA ASP A 182 -13.18 24.00 -25.91
C ASP A 182 -12.69 25.41 -25.54
N GLY A 183 -11.61 25.48 -24.77
CA GLY A 183 -10.85 26.69 -24.49
C GLY A 183 -9.39 26.36 -24.19
#